data_AF-A0A960ZVH0-F1
#
_entry.id   AF-A0A960ZVH0-F1
#
_cell.length_a   1.000
_cell.length_b   1.000
_cell.length_c   1.000
_cell.angle_alpha   90.00
_cell.angle_beta   90.00
_cell.angle_gamma   90.00
#
_symmetry.space_group_name_H-M   'P 1'
#
loop_
_entity.id
_entity.type
_entity.pdbx_description
1 polymer ?
#
loop_
_entity_poly.entity_id
_entity_poly.type
_entity_poly.pdbx_seq_one_letter_code
_entity_poly.pdbx_strand_id
1 'polypeptide(L)'
;MSAALLGIPGLTAVHVGILLALLGFSGGFYMVPLNALIQHRPDAKNKGSVIATESWLTSVGIFVASGAFWLMKTQLALAPTTIFLVGAAVTLVATIYAMWLVPDSLVRLILWILTHTFYRVRVEGRENIPERGGALFVCNHLSMMDACFLIASTDRHIRFIMYQGIYDKWWVKPFAKMLKVIPISSEARPREMIKSLQAATEWIKKGEVVCIFAEGQITRIGQMLPFRRGMNRIMKGVDAPIVPVHLDNVWGSIFSFEKGRFYTKLPSSLPYPITVSYGSPLPPDAAPSVVRQAVGELGAAAWELRKPDMPTLHRSYVKTARRHPLRFAMTDATSPRIGFFTSLMKTLFLGRRLKKVWSDDEMVGILLPPSVAGALVNHAAMLAGKVPVNLNYTLSSDGIASCIRQCGIQHVVTSDKFLSKLNLSLPVEAVKLEEIAAKPGLGEKLYALLMAAVFPIRLIEKALGSKSKRTIDDLATVIFSSGSTGEPKGVM
;
A
#
# COMPACT_ATOMS: atom_id res chain seq x y z
N MET A 1 2.62 -7.65 -33.80
CA MET A 1 3.63 -6.61 -34.09
C MET A 1 4.91 -7.23 -34.67
N SER A 2 5.60 -8.15 -33.99
CA SER A 2 6.85 -8.76 -34.46
C SER A 2 6.74 -9.50 -35.81
N ALA A 3 5.63 -10.20 -36.06
CA ALA A 3 5.37 -10.85 -37.35
C ALA A 3 5.18 -9.86 -38.52
N ALA A 4 4.61 -8.67 -38.26
CA ALA A 4 4.45 -7.65 -39.29
C ALA A 4 5.79 -7.01 -39.66
N LEU A 5 6.68 -6.85 -38.68
CA LEU A 5 8.04 -6.32 -38.90
C LEU A 5 8.89 -7.27 -39.76
N LEU A 6 8.69 -8.59 -39.66
CA LEU A 6 9.34 -9.59 -40.54
C LEU A 6 8.90 -9.47 -42.00
N GLY A 7 7.80 -8.74 -42.28
CA GLY A 7 7.35 -8.43 -43.64
C GLY A 7 8.11 -7.27 -44.30
N ILE A 8 8.96 -6.55 -43.57
CA ILE A 8 9.71 -5.40 -44.11
C ILE A 8 10.88 -5.91 -44.98
N PRO A 9 11.03 -5.42 -46.22
CA PRO A 9 12.16 -5.78 -47.07
C PRO A 9 13.48 -5.20 -46.54
N GLY A 10 14.61 -5.86 -46.83
CA GLY A 10 15.95 -5.34 -46.48
C GLY A 10 16.43 -5.62 -45.05
N LEU A 11 15.76 -6.51 -44.30
CA LEU A 11 16.21 -6.93 -42.99
C LEU A 11 17.48 -7.79 -43.06
N THR A 12 18.47 -7.48 -42.22
CA THR A 12 19.65 -8.35 -42.05
C THR A 12 19.31 -9.60 -41.24
N ALA A 13 20.16 -10.64 -41.31
CA ALA A 13 19.98 -11.88 -40.55
C ALA A 13 19.85 -11.64 -39.03
N VAL A 14 20.57 -10.66 -38.49
CA VAL A 14 20.49 -10.27 -37.07
C VAL A 14 19.10 -9.72 -36.73
N HIS A 15 18.56 -8.83 -37.57
CA HIS A 15 17.22 -8.28 -37.36
C HIS A 15 16.15 -9.39 -37.41
N VAL A 16 16.25 -10.31 -38.37
CA VAL A 16 15.34 -11.46 -38.48
C VAL A 16 15.44 -12.35 -37.23
N GLY A 17 16.65 -12.66 -36.76
CA GLY A 17 16.87 -13.44 -35.55
C GLY A 17 16.24 -12.80 -34.31
N ILE A 18 16.42 -11.49 -34.10
CA ILE A 18 15.81 -10.76 -32.99
C ILE A 18 14.28 -10.79 -33.09
N LEU A 19 13.72 -10.54 -34.29
CA LEU A 19 12.27 -10.52 -34.48
C LEU A 19 11.63 -11.90 -34.29
N LEU A 20 12.31 -12.98 -34.71
CA LEU A 20 11.87 -14.35 -34.45
C LEU A 20 11.96 -14.70 -32.96
N ALA A 21 13.01 -14.28 -32.26
CA ALA A 21 13.13 -14.45 -30.81
C ALA A 21 12.00 -13.71 -30.06
N LEU A 22 11.71 -12.46 -30.44
CA LEU A 22 10.59 -11.70 -29.88
C LEU A 22 9.23 -12.32 -30.19
N LEU A 23 9.05 -12.87 -31.40
CA LEU A 23 7.83 -13.58 -31.77
C LEU A 23 7.65 -14.85 -30.92
N GLY A 24 8.70 -15.66 -30.77
CA GLY A 24 8.70 -16.85 -29.91
C GLY A 24 8.46 -16.53 -28.44
N PHE A 25 9.14 -15.50 -27.90
CA PHE A 25 8.91 -15.01 -26.54
C PHE A 25 7.46 -14.58 -26.32
N SER A 26 6.90 -13.80 -27.26
CA SER A 26 5.51 -13.34 -27.19
C SER A 26 4.52 -14.51 -27.26
N GLY A 27 4.80 -15.52 -28.09
CA GLY A 27 4.02 -16.75 -28.17
C GLY A 27 4.03 -17.53 -26.86
N GLY A 28 5.20 -17.69 -26.23
CA GLY A 28 5.34 -18.33 -24.92
C GLY A 28 4.59 -17.58 -23.81
N PHE A 29 4.68 -16.25 -23.79
CA PHE A 29 3.98 -15.41 -22.81
C PHE A 29 2.45 -15.55 -22.89
N TYR A 30 1.91 -15.88 -24.06
CA TYR A 30 0.49 -16.18 -24.25
C TYR A 30 0.12 -17.63 -23.95
N MET A 31 0.87 -18.59 -24.50
CA MET A 31 0.55 -20.02 -24.40
C MET A 31 0.66 -20.56 -22.98
N VAL A 32 1.65 -20.12 -22.20
CA VAL A 32 1.88 -20.66 -20.83
C VAL A 32 0.70 -20.36 -19.89
N PRO A 33 0.23 -19.10 -19.74
CA PRO A 33 -0.95 -18.81 -18.92
C PRO A 33 -2.23 -19.45 -19.45
N LEU A 34 -2.40 -19.52 -20.78
CA LEU A 34 -3.58 -20.15 -21.38
C LEU A 34 -3.65 -21.64 -21.04
N ASN A 35 -2.54 -22.36 -21.18
CA ASN A 35 -2.46 -23.78 -20.83
C ASN A 35 -2.69 -24.00 -19.33
N ALA A 36 -2.13 -23.14 -18.47
CA ALA A 36 -2.40 -23.19 -17.04
C ALA A 36 -3.90 -23.00 -16.73
N LEU A 37 -4.58 -22.06 -17.40
CA LEU A 37 -6.03 -21.85 -17.23
C LEU A 37 -6.86 -23.03 -17.72
N ILE A 38 -6.53 -23.61 -18.88
CA ILE A 38 -7.20 -24.80 -19.43
C ILE A 38 -7.02 -26.00 -18.51
N GLN A 39 -5.87 -26.10 -17.83
CA GLN A 39 -5.64 -27.16 -16.84
C GLN A 39 -6.36 -26.88 -15.51
N HIS A 40 -6.42 -25.66 -15.01
CA HIS A 40 -6.96 -25.39 -13.67
C HIS A 40 -8.48 -25.20 -13.60
N ARG A 41 -9.12 -24.70 -14.66
CA ARG A 41 -10.57 -24.39 -14.64
C ARG A 41 -11.49 -25.61 -14.66
N PRO A 42 -11.24 -26.67 -15.47
CA PRO A 42 -12.14 -27.80 -15.54
C PRO A 42 -12.19 -28.62 -14.25
N ASP A 43 -13.34 -29.23 -13.99
CA ASP A 43 -13.50 -30.22 -12.94
C ASP A 43 -12.54 -31.40 -13.14
N ALA A 44 -12.05 -31.97 -12.04
CA ALA A 44 -11.10 -33.09 -12.08
C ALA A 44 -11.58 -34.26 -12.98
N LYS A 45 -12.89 -34.49 -13.02
CA LYS A 45 -13.53 -35.53 -13.86
C LYS A 45 -13.42 -35.25 -15.36
N ASN A 46 -13.42 -33.99 -15.78
CA ASN A 46 -13.44 -33.57 -17.19
C ASN A 46 -12.08 -33.05 -17.67
N LYS A 47 -11.11 -32.87 -16.75
CA LYS A 47 -9.79 -32.30 -17.02
C LYS A 47 -9.05 -33.01 -18.16
N GLY A 48 -9.04 -34.35 -18.15
CA GLY A 48 -8.38 -35.15 -19.18
C GLY A 48 -8.98 -34.92 -20.57
N SER A 49 -10.31 -34.91 -20.68
CA SER A 49 -11.02 -34.67 -21.94
C SER A 49 -10.79 -33.26 -22.49
N VAL A 50 -10.75 -32.25 -21.61
CA VAL A 50 -10.48 -30.86 -22.00
C VAL A 50 -9.05 -30.71 -22.54
N ILE A 51 -8.05 -31.28 -21.85
CA ILE A 51 -6.65 -31.25 -22.30
C ILE A 51 -6.51 -32.01 -23.63
N ALA A 52 -7.12 -33.18 -23.76
CA ALA A 52 -7.08 -33.95 -25.01
C ALA A 52 -7.72 -33.19 -26.19
N THR A 53 -8.82 -32.48 -25.94
CA THR A 53 -9.50 -31.66 -26.95
C THR A 53 -8.66 -30.44 -27.34
N GLU A 54 -8.02 -29.77 -26.37
CA GLU A 54 -7.06 -28.70 -26.64
C GLU A 54 -5.94 -29.19 -27.55
N SER A 55 -5.29 -30.30 -27.19
CA SER A 55 -4.15 -30.82 -27.95
C SER A 55 -4.54 -31.31 -29.35
N TRP A 56 -5.73 -31.88 -29.49
CA TRP A 56 -6.30 -32.23 -30.79
C TRP A 56 -6.58 -30.99 -31.65
N LEU A 57 -7.24 -29.96 -31.09
CA LEU A 57 -7.50 -28.70 -31.80
C LEU A 57 -6.19 -28.02 -32.22
N THR A 58 -5.18 -28.02 -31.34
CA THR A 58 -3.84 -27.48 -31.63
C THR A 58 -3.19 -28.24 -32.79
N SER A 59 -3.28 -29.58 -32.82
CA SER A 59 -2.72 -30.41 -33.90
C SER A 59 -3.41 -30.16 -35.24
N VAL A 60 -4.76 -30.09 -35.24
CA VAL A 60 -5.55 -29.74 -36.42
C VAL A 60 -5.20 -28.33 -36.91
N GLY A 61 -5.06 -27.36 -35.99
CA GLY A 61 -4.66 -26.00 -36.32
C GLY A 61 -3.28 -25.93 -36.98
N ILE A 62 -2.30 -26.68 -36.47
CA ILE A 62 -0.96 -26.79 -37.08
C ILE A 62 -1.06 -27.38 -38.48
N PHE A 63 -1.82 -28.46 -38.67
CA PHE A 63 -2.00 -29.08 -39.98
C PHE A 63 -2.61 -28.12 -41.01
N VAL A 64 -3.67 -27.40 -40.64
CA VAL A 64 -4.32 -26.38 -41.49
C VAL A 64 -3.34 -25.24 -41.80
N ALA A 65 -2.57 -24.77 -40.81
CA ALA A 65 -1.58 -23.71 -41.01
C ALA A 65 -0.45 -24.14 -41.95
N SER A 66 0.04 -25.38 -41.83
CA SER A 66 1.03 -25.95 -42.75
C SER A 66 0.50 -26.07 -44.17
N GLY A 67 -0.75 -26.52 -44.35
CA GLY A 67 -1.42 -26.55 -45.65
C GLY A 67 -1.57 -25.16 -46.28
N ALA A 68 -1.99 -24.17 -45.49
CA ALA A 68 -2.10 -22.79 -45.93
C ALA A 68 -0.72 -22.21 -46.33
N PHE A 69 0.33 -22.50 -45.56
CA PHE A 69 1.69 -22.10 -45.90
C PHE A 69 2.17 -22.73 -47.21
N TRP A 70 1.93 -24.03 -47.41
CA TRP A 70 2.24 -24.72 -48.67
C TRP A 70 1.50 -24.09 -49.86
N LEU A 71 0.21 -23.81 -49.71
CA LEU A 71 -0.59 -23.16 -50.76
C LEU A 71 -0.02 -21.78 -51.13
N MET A 72 0.25 -20.94 -50.13
CA MET A 72 0.79 -19.59 -50.33
C MET A 72 2.18 -19.60 -50.98
N LYS A 73 3.06 -20.52 -50.56
CA LYS A 73 4.43 -20.62 -51.07
C LYS A 73 4.48 -21.26 -52.46
N THR A 74 3.81 -22.41 -52.63
CA THR A 74 4.00 -23.26 -53.80
C THR A 74 3.01 -22.93 -54.92
N GLN A 75 1.73 -22.76 -54.62
CA GLN A 75 0.70 -22.54 -55.65
C GLN A 75 0.56 -21.06 -56.01
N LEU A 76 0.66 -20.17 -55.03
CA LEU A 76 0.53 -18.71 -55.23
C LEU A 76 1.88 -17.98 -55.40
N ALA A 77 3.00 -18.69 -55.24
CA ALA A 77 4.37 -18.17 -55.37
C ALA A 77 4.62 -16.85 -54.62
N LEU A 78 3.97 -16.66 -53.46
CA LEU A 78 4.07 -15.42 -52.69
C LEU A 78 5.46 -15.24 -52.09
N ALA A 79 5.96 -14.00 -52.11
CA ALA A 79 7.20 -13.65 -51.42
C ALA A 79 7.07 -13.93 -49.91
N PRO A 80 8.16 -14.34 -49.23
CA PRO A 80 8.14 -14.58 -47.77
C PRO A 80 7.64 -13.38 -46.95
N THR A 81 7.96 -12.17 -47.39
CA THR A 81 7.47 -10.93 -46.77
C THR A 81 5.95 -10.85 -46.76
N THR A 82 5.30 -11.17 -47.89
CA THR A 82 3.84 -11.22 -48.02
C THR A 82 3.24 -12.30 -47.13
N ILE A 83 3.88 -13.48 -47.02
CA ILE A 83 3.42 -14.56 -46.14
C ILE A 83 3.45 -14.11 -44.67
N PHE A 84 4.52 -13.45 -44.22
CA PHE A 84 4.59 -12.89 -42.86
C PHE A 84 3.55 -11.81 -42.61
N LEU A 85 3.26 -10.95 -43.59
CA LEU A 85 2.21 -9.93 -43.49
C LEU A 85 0.81 -10.54 -43.37
N VAL A 86 0.51 -11.56 -44.20
CA VAL A 86 -0.75 -12.31 -44.10
C VAL A 86 -0.87 -12.97 -42.73
N GLY A 87 0.17 -13.66 -42.27
CA GLY A 87 0.21 -14.26 -40.93
C GLY A 87 0.01 -13.23 -39.81
N ALA A 88 0.61 -12.05 -39.94
CA ALA A 88 0.42 -10.95 -39.00
C ALA A 88 -1.02 -10.43 -38.99
N ALA A 89 -1.66 -10.31 -40.15
CA ALA A 89 -3.06 -9.89 -40.27
C ALA A 89 -4.00 -10.93 -39.65
N VAL A 90 -3.82 -12.22 -39.95
CA VAL A 90 -4.60 -13.30 -39.32
C VAL A 90 -4.42 -13.31 -37.82
N THR A 91 -3.18 -13.17 -37.33
CA THR A 91 -2.88 -13.10 -35.90
C THR A 91 -3.55 -11.88 -35.25
N LEU A 92 -3.57 -10.73 -35.92
CA LEU A 92 -4.23 -9.52 -35.43
C LEU A 92 -5.75 -9.73 -35.32
N VAL A 93 -6.39 -10.30 -36.35
CA VAL A 93 -7.82 -10.62 -36.34
C VAL A 93 -8.13 -11.63 -35.22
N ALA A 94 -7.34 -12.68 -35.09
CA ALA A 94 -7.49 -13.68 -34.02
C ALA A 94 -7.32 -13.04 -32.62
N THR A 95 -6.37 -12.11 -32.46
CA THR A 95 -6.15 -11.37 -31.21
C THR A 95 -7.35 -10.49 -30.88
N ILE A 96 -7.86 -9.73 -31.85
CA ILE A 96 -9.06 -8.89 -31.67
C ILE A 96 -10.27 -9.76 -31.29
N TYR A 97 -10.45 -10.89 -31.97
CA TYR A 97 -11.51 -11.83 -31.67
C TYR A 97 -11.38 -12.42 -30.26
N ALA A 98 -10.17 -12.83 -29.85
CA ALA A 98 -9.90 -13.33 -28.50
C ALA A 98 -10.16 -12.26 -27.42
N MET A 99 -9.73 -11.02 -27.66
CA MET A 99 -10.01 -9.89 -26.77
C MET A 99 -11.51 -9.60 -26.67
N TRP A 100 -12.28 -9.79 -27.75
CA TRP A 100 -13.72 -9.63 -27.76
C TRP A 100 -14.45 -10.77 -27.05
N LEU A 101 -13.95 -12.01 -27.17
CA LEU A 101 -14.53 -13.20 -26.56
C LEU A 101 -14.29 -13.25 -25.04
N VAL A 102 -13.10 -12.84 -24.57
CA VAL A 102 -12.69 -12.92 -23.17
C VAL A 102 -12.14 -11.59 -22.63
N PRO A 103 -12.97 -10.53 -22.64
CA PRO A 103 -12.50 -9.18 -22.33
C PRO A 103 -12.17 -8.99 -20.83
N ASP A 104 -12.74 -9.82 -19.95
CA ASP A 104 -12.45 -9.85 -18.52
C ASP A 104 -11.00 -10.26 -18.22
N SER A 105 -10.46 -11.24 -18.96
CA SER A 105 -9.07 -11.70 -18.80
C SER A 105 -8.06 -10.61 -19.16
N LEU A 106 -8.31 -9.86 -20.24
CA LEU A 106 -7.45 -8.74 -20.64
C LEU A 106 -7.41 -7.66 -19.56
N VAL A 107 -8.57 -7.31 -19.01
CA VAL A 107 -8.66 -6.31 -17.95
C VAL A 107 -7.99 -6.77 -16.67
N ARG A 108 -8.16 -8.03 -16.30
CA ARG A 108 -7.44 -8.62 -15.17
C ARG A 108 -5.93 -8.53 -15.38
N LEU A 109 -5.43 -8.85 -16.57
CA LEU A 109 -4.00 -8.75 -16.89
C LEU A 109 -3.48 -7.31 -16.77
N ILE A 110 -4.18 -6.34 -17.36
CA ILE A 110 -3.81 -4.92 -17.27
C ILE A 110 -3.82 -4.46 -15.81
N LEU A 111 -4.89 -4.76 -15.07
CA LEU A 111 -4.99 -4.42 -13.65
C LEU A 111 -3.90 -5.11 -12.84
N TRP A 112 -3.57 -6.37 -13.12
CA TRP A 112 -2.49 -7.09 -12.46
C TRP A 112 -1.14 -6.38 -12.69
N ILE A 113 -0.80 -6.05 -13.93
CA ILE A 113 0.43 -5.29 -14.26
C ILE A 113 0.45 -3.95 -13.52
N LEU A 114 -0.64 -3.18 -13.59
CA LEU A 114 -0.72 -1.87 -12.94
C LEU A 114 -0.60 -1.97 -11.41
N THR A 115 -1.27 -2.96 -10.81
CA THR A 115 -1.29 -3.16 -9.36
C THR A 115 -0.02 -3.79 -8.81
N HIS A 116 0.83 -4.38 -9.64
CA HIS A 116 2.16 -4.88 -9.26
C HIS A 116 3.29 -3.91 -9.60
N THR A 117 3.04 -2.94 -10.50
CA THR A 117 4.02 -1.91 -10.89
C THR A 117 3.89 -0.65 -10.04
N PHE A 118 2.67 -0.14 -9.86
CA PHE A 118 2.41 1.11 -9.14
C PHE A 118 1.91 0.89 -7.71
N TYR A 119 1.34 -0.28 -7.46
CA TYR A 119 0.87 -0.70 -6.15
C TYR A 119 1.63 -1.94 -5.70
N ARG A 120 1.53 -2.25 -4.40
CA ARG A 120 1.96 -3.52 -3.83
C ARG A 120 0.77 -4.10 -3.09
N VAL A 121 -0.05 -4.86 -3.82
CA VAL A 121 -1.27 -5.47 -3.29
C VAL A 121 -0.89 -6.74 -2.52
N ARG A 122 -1.16 -6.74 -1.21
CA ARG A 122 -1.11 -7.93 -0.34
C ARG A 122 -2.51 -8.49 -0.19
N VAL A 123 -2.67 -9.79 -0.35
CA VAL A 123 -3.96 -10.47 -0.20
C VAL A 123 -3.86 -11.41 1.00
N GLU A 124 -4.72 -11.21 1.99
CA GLU A 124 -4.80 -12.03 3.20
C GLU A 124 -6.14 -12.78 3.23
N GLY A 125 -6.14 -14.01 3.74
CA GLY A 125 -7.35 -14.82 3.87
C GLY A 125 -7.90 -15.34 2.54
N ARG A 126 -7.04 -15.54 1.53
CA ARG A 126 -7.46 -16.01 0.20
C ARG A 126 -8.20 -17.36 0.26
N GLU A 127 -7.86 -18.19 1.24
CA GLU A 127 -8.50 -19.46 1.58
C GLU A 127 -9.97 -19.33 1.99
N ASN A 128 -10.40 -18.15 2.45
CA ASN A 128 -11.80 -17.89 2.80
C ASN A 128 -12.67 -17.62 1.56
N ILE A 129 -12.08 -17.50 0.36
CA ILE A 129 -12.81 -17.30 -0.88
C ILE A 129 -13.32 -18.66 -1.37
N PRO A 130 -14.65 -18.85 -1.51
CA PRO A 130 -15.18 -20.10 -2.06
C PRO A 130 -14.67 -20.31 -3.49
N GLU A 131 -14.00 -21.45 -3.74
CA GLU A 131 -13.53 -21.83 -5.08
C GLU A 131 -14.70 -21.98 -6.06
N ARG A 132 -15.83 -22.50 -5.55
CA ARG A 132 -17.05 -22.83 -6.28
C ARG A 132 -18.29 -22.37 -5.49
N GLY A 133 -19.42 -22.25 -6.18
CA GLY A 133 -20.67 -21.80 -5.58
C GLY A 133 -20.76 -20.28 -5.44
N GLY A 134 -21.94 -19.80 -5.06
CA GLY A 134 -22.20 -18.36 -4.91
C GLY A 134 -21.56 -17.81 -3.64
N ALA A 135 -21.25 -16.51 -3.64
CA ALA A 135 -20.86 -15.80 -2.43
C ALA A 135 -21.24 -14.32 -2.51
N LEU A 136 -21.53 -13.70 -1.36
CA LEU A 136 -21.67 -12.26 -1.26
C LEU A 136 -20.46 -11.66 -0.55
N PHE A 137 -19.64 -10.93 -1.29
CA PHE A 137 -18.57 -10.13 -0.72
C PHE A 137 -19.14 -8.82 -0.17
N VAL A 138 -18.86 -8.53 1.09
CA VAL A 138 -19.29 -7.30 1.76
C VAL A 138 -18.07 -6.51 2.18
N CYS A 139 -17.88 -5.33 1.57
CA CYS A 139 -16.66 -4.56 1.70
C CYS A 139 -16.90 -3.12 2.21
N ASN A 140 -15.88 -2.55 2.87
CA ASN A 140 -15.80 -1.11 3.12
C ASN A 140 -15.54 -0.32 1.82
N HIS A 141 -15.84 0.98 1.79
CA HIS A 141 -15.79 1.81 0.59
C HIS A 141 -14.96 3.09 0.78
N LEU A 142 -13.73 3.08 0.25
CA LEU A 142 -12.71 4.12 0.43
C LEU A 142 -12.43 4.93 -0.86
N SER A 143 -12.65 4.35 -2.03
CA SER A 143 -12.22 4.90 -3.32
C SER A 143 -13.06 4.38 -4.49
N MET A 144 -13.01 5.10 -5.62
CA MET A 144 -13.57 4.59 -6.88
C MET A 144 -12.79 3.37 -7.43
N MET A 145 -11.54 3.19 -7.01
CA MET A 145 -10.67 2.09 -7.44
C MET A 145 -10.80 0.83 -6.59
N ASP A 146 -11.66 0.83 -5.56
CA ASP A 146 -11.87 -0.33 -4.68
C ASP A 146 -12.20 -1.61 -5.48
N ALA A 147 -13.07 -1.48 -6.48
CA ALA A 147 -13.42 -2.60 -7.36
C ALA A 147 -12.21 -3.15 -8.14
N CYS A 148 -11.30 -2.27 -8.59
CA CYS A 148 -10.10 -2.68 -9.32
C CYS A 148 -9.15 -3.50 -8.43
N PHE A 149 -8.97 -3.11 -7.15
CA PHE A 149 -8.15 -3.86 -6.21
C PHE A 149 -8.77 -5.23 -5.89
N LEU A 150 -10.10 -5.29 -5.74
CA LEU A 150 -10.80 -6.56 -5.54
C LEU A 150 -10.66 -7.48 -6.75
N ILE A 151 -10.84 -6.98 -7.99
CA ILE A 151 -10.62 -7.76 -9.22
C ILE A 151 -9.19 -8.29 -9.30
N ALA A 152 -8.19 -7.48 -8.93
CA ALA A 152 -6.79 -7.89 -8.95
C ALA A 152 -6.44 -8.92 -7.85
N SER A 153 -7.23 -9.01 -6.79
CA SER A 153 -6.93 -9.84 -5.60
C SER A 153 -7.46 -11.28 -5.64
N THR A 154 -8.38 -11.62 -6.55
CA THR A 154 -9.00 -12.96 -6.61
C THR A 154 -9.25 -13.40 -8.04
N ASP A 155 -9.11 -14.70 -8.34
CA ASP A 155 -9.37 -15.26 -9.67
C ASP A 155 -10.85 -15.44 -9.99
N ARG A 156 -11.72 -15.40 -8.96
CA ARG A 156 -13.17 -15.46 -9.13
C ARG A 156 -13.65 -14.19 -9.84
N HIS A 157 -14.60 -14.35 -10.76
CA HIS A 157 -15.26 -13.19 -11.36
C HIS A 157 -16.19 -12.54 -10.33
N ILE A 158 -16.02 -11.24 -10.10
CA ILE A 158 -16.83 -10.48 -9.14
C ILE A 158 -17.80 -9.58 -9.91
N ARG A 159 -19.10 -9.74 -9.62
CA ARG A 159 -20.16 -8.84 -10.10
C ARG A 159 -20.40 -7.75 -9.08
N PHE A 160 -19.96 -6.55 -9.38
CA PHE A 160 -20.13 -5.41 -8.49
C PHE A 160 -21.53 -4.82 -8.60
N ILE A 161 -22.09 -4.44 -7.47
CA ILE A 161 -23.24 -3.55 -7.39
C ILE A 161 -22.74 -2.11 -7.50
N MET A 162 -23.27 -1.34 -8.47
CA MET A 162 -22.82 0.03 -8.74
C MET A 162 -23.99 1.00 -8.89
N TYR A 163 -23.84 2.22 -8.37
CA TYR A 163 -24.83 3.27 -8.58
C TYR A 163 -25.00 3.60 -10.08
N GLN A 164 -26.24 3.65 -10.54
CA GLN A 164 -26.57 3.83 -11.96
C GLN A 164 -25.96 5.12 -12.55
N GLY A 165 -25.95 6.23 -11.81
CA GLY A 165 -25.34 7.47 -12.29
C GLY A 165 -23.82 7.38 -12.53
N ILE A 166 -23.12 6.44 -11.89
CA ILE A 166 -21.71 6.13 -12.19
C ILE A 166 -21.62 5.16 -13.37
N TYR A 167 -22.47 4.14 -13.38
CA TYR A 167 -22.52 3.13 -14.44
C TYR A 167 -22.77 3.76 -15.83
N ASP A 168 -23.64 4.76 -15.92
CA ASP A 168 -24.04 5.38 -17.18
C ASP A 168 -23.04 6.40 -17.74
N LYS A 169 -21.95 6.71 -17.02
CA LYS A 169 -20.88 7.56 -17.55
C LYS A 169 -20.25 6.91 -18.78
N TRP A 170 -20.08 7.68 -19.86
CA TRP A 170 -19.64 7.18 -21.16
C TRP A 170 -18.32 6.39 -21.12
N TRP A 171 -17.40 6.74 -20.21
CA TRP A 171 -16.11 6.08 -20.03
C TRP A 171 -16.16 4.89 -19.05
N VAL A 172 -17.15 4.83 -18.15
CA VAL A 172 -17.34 3.70 -17.20
C VAL A 172 -18.16 2.59 -17.86
N LYS A 173 -19.21 2.95 -18.62
CA LYS A 173 -20.21 2.03 -19.16
C LYS A 173 -19.62 0.87 -19.97
N PRO A 174 -18.63 1.07 -20.86
CA PRO A 174 -18.02 -0.05 -21.60
C PRO A 174 -17.33 -1.05 -20.65
N PHE A 175 -16.59 -0.53 -19.67
CA PHE A 175 -15.88 -1.34 -18.68
C PHE A 175 -16.85 -2.07 -17.74
N ALA A 176 -17.89 -1.39 -17.27
CA ALA A 176 -18.89 -1.94 -16.39
C ALA A 176 -19.73 -3.05 -17.07
N LYS A 177 -20.09 -2.87 -18.35
CA LYS A 177 -20.76 -3.91 -19.15
C LYS A 177 -19.90 -5.17 -19.29
N MET A 178 -18.63 -4.97 -19.63
CA MET A 178 -17.65 -6.05 -19.78
C MET A 178 -17.45 -6.83 -18.47
N LEU A 179 -17.39 -6.13 -17.33
CA LEU A 179 -17.31 -6.75 -16.00
C LEU A 179 -18.66 -7.23 -15.45
N LYS A 180 -19.74 -7.17 -16.25
CA LYS A 180 -21.09 -7.61 -15.87
C LYS A 180 -21.58 -7.00 -14.55
N VAL A 181 -21.26 -5.73 -14.33
CA VAL A 181 -21.68 -4.93 -13.17
C VAL A 181 -23.20 -4.82 -13.12
N ILE A 182 -23.77 -4.88 -11.92
CA ILE A 182 -25.21 -4.78 -11.66
C ILE A 182 -25.52 -3.31 -11.31
N PRO A 183 -26.15 -2.53 -12.21
CA PRO A 183 -26.52 -1.16 -11.90
C PRO A 183 -27.71 -1.12 -10.93
N ILE A 184 -27.63 -0.21 -9.96
CA ILE A 184 -28.71 0.09 -9.01
C ILE A 184 -28.96 1.58 -9.03
N SER A 185 -30.21 1.97 -9.28
CA SER A 185 -30.65 3.34 -9.08
C SER A 185 -31.10 3.52 -7.63
N SER A 186 -30.44 4.44 -6.91
CA SER A 186 -30.90 4.93 -5.61
C SER A 186 -32.00 6.00 -5.72
N GLU A 187 -32.16 6.60 -6.91
CA GLU A 187 -33.18 7.62 -7.21
C GLU A 187 -34.47 7.00 -7.79
N ALA A 188 -34.42 5.73 -8.18
CA ALA A 188 -35.56 5.01 -8.69
C ALA A 188 -36.58 4.69 -7.59
N ARG A 189 -37.82 4.43 -8.02
CA ARG A 189 -38.90 3.98 -7.14
C ARG A 189 -38.43 2.75 -6.34
N PRO A 190 -38.83 2.58 -5.06
CA PRO A 190 -38.37 1.49 -4.20
C PRO A 190 -38.47 0.08 -4.82
N ARG A 191 -39.45 -0.14 -5.71
CA ARG A 191 -39.65 -1.40 -6.45
C ARG A 191 -38.51 -1.73 -7.42
N GLU A 192 -37.94 -0.75 -8.10
CA GLU A 192 -36.86 -0.95 -9.08
C GLU A 192 -35.53 -1.26 -8.39
N MET A 193 -35.24 -0.57 -7.27
CA MET A 193 -34.10 -0.91 -6.42
C MET A 193 -34.19 -2.36 -5.91
N ILE A 194 -35.39 -2.82 -5.52
CA ILE A 194 -35.61 -4.21 -5.09
C ILE A 194 -35.34 -5.19 -6.24
N LYS A 195 -35.81 -4.90 -7.46
CA LYS A 195 -35.55 -5.74 -8.64
C LYS A 195 -34.04 -5.90 -8.91
N SER A 196 -33.26 -4.82 -8.80
CA SER A 196 -31.81 -4.93 -9.00
C SER A 196 -31.11 -5.75 -7.90
N LEU A 197 -31.58 -5.68 -6.64
CA LEU A 197 -31.08 -6.54 -5.56
C LEU A 197 -31.46 -8.01 -5.79
N GLN A 198 -32.65 -8.28 -6.32
CA GLN A 198 -33.06 -9.64 -6.72
C GLN A 198 -32.22 -10.18 -7.88
N ALA A 199 -31.82 -9.32 -8.83
CA ALA A 199 -30.90 -9.74 -9.88
C ALA A 199 -29.56 -10.22 -9.30
N ALA A 200 -29.04 -9.53 -8.26
CA ALA A 200 -27.87 -9.99 -7.52
C ALA A 200 -28.10 -11.35 -6.84
N THR A 201 -29.24 -11.55 -6.18
CA THR A 201 -29.65 -12.85 -5.60
C THR A 201 -29.56 -13.98 -6.63
N GLU A 202 -30.11 -13.78 -7.83
CA GLU A 202 -30.11 -14.81 -8.88
C GLU A 202 -28.72 -15.13 -9.42
N TRP A 203 -27.80 -14.15 -9.47
CA TRP A 203 -26.41 -14.43 -9.83
C TRP A 203 -25.68 -15.25 -8.77
N ILE A 204 -25.93 -14.98 -7.49
CA ILE A 204 -25.34 -15.77 -6.40
C ILE A 204 -25.86 -17.22 -6.47
N LYS A 205 -27.16 -17.43 -6.70
CA LYS A 205 -27.73 -18.77 -6.91
C LYS A 205 -27.13 -19.51 -8.10
N LYS A 206 -26.71 -18.80 -9.15
CA LYS A 206 -26.00 -19.36 -10.31
C LYS A 206 -24.52 -19.70 -10.03
N GLY A 207 -24.05 -19.52 -8.80
CA GLY A 207 -22.67 -19.86 -8.43
C GLY A 207 -21.65 -18.74 -8.63
N GLU A 208 -22.11 -17.49 -8.84
CA GLU A 208 -21.25 -16.33 -9.08
C GLU A 208 -20.98 -15.56 -7.78
N VAL A 209 -19.86 -14.83 -7.73
CA VAL A 209 -19.57 -13.91 -6.63
C VAL A 209 -20.18 -12.55 -6.92
N VAL A 210 -20.96 -12.03 -5.99
CA VAL A 210 -21.45 -10.65 -6.03
C VAL A 210 -20.74 -9.84 -4.95
N CYS A 211 -20.35 -8.62 -5.25
CA CYS A 211 -19.75 -7.70 -4.27
C CYS A 211 -20.62 -6.48 -4.05
N ILE A 212 -20.85 -6.15 -2.78
CA ILE A 212 -21.54 -4.94 -2.34
C ILE A 212 -20.67 -4.12 -1.39
N PHE A 213 -20.58 -2.82 -1.66
CA PHE A 213 -20.03 -1.84 -0.74
C PHE A 213 -21.13 -1.40 0.22
N ALA A 214 -21.23 -2.06 1.38
CA ALA A 214 -22.40 -1.96 2.25
C ALA A 214 -22.60 -0.59 2.93
N GLU A 215 -21.59 0.29 2.90
CA GLU A 215 -21.69 1.69 3.33
C GLU A 215 -22.63 2.52 2.44
N GLY A 216 -22.78 2.13 1.16
CA GLY A 216 -23.62 2.80 0.17
C GLY A 216 -23.09 4.13 -0.36
N GLN A 217 -21.96 4.61 0.16
CA GLN A 217 -21.23 5.78 -0.31
C GLN A 217 -19.74 5.65 0.03
N ILE A 218 -18.90 6.34 -0.73
CA ILE A 218 -17.47 6.44 -0.41
C ILE A 218 -17.30 7.30 0.84
N THR A 219 -16.55 6.80 1.82
CA THR A 219 -16.27 7.56 3.06
C THR A 219 -15.57 8.88 2.77
N ARG A 220 -15.87 9.91 3.57
CA ARG A 220 -15.27 11.25 3.49
C ARG A 220 -14.24 11.51 4.57
N ILE A 221 -14.18 10.64 5.57
CA ILE A 221 -13.35 10.79 6.77
C ILE A 221 -12.39 9.61 6.98
N GLY A 222 -12.45 8.59 6.11
CA GLY A 222 -11.62 7.38 6.22
C GLY A 222 -12.10 6.36 7.24
N GLN A 223 -13.13 6.69 8.01
CA GLN A 223 -13.79 5.77 8.95
C GLN A 223 -14.89 4.99 8.26
N MET A 224 -15.11 3.75 8.69
CA MET A 224 -16.12 2.84 8.17
C MET A 224 -17.52 3.24 8.66
N LEU A 225 -18.41 3.53 7.71
CA LEU A 225 -19.79 3.90 7.97
C LEU A 225 -20.66 2.70 8.40
N PRO A 226 -21.89 2.92 8.91
CA PRO A 226 -22.83 1.84 9.17
C PRO A 226 -23.22 1.08 7.90
N PHE A 227 -23.31 -0.25 7.99
CA PHE A 227 -23.71 -1.09 6.86
C PHE A 227 -25.23 -1.11 6.68
N ARG A 228 -25.67 -0.93 5.43
CA ARG A 228 -27.09 -0.91 5.07
C ARG A 228 -27.65 -2.33 4.94
N ARG A 229 -28.95 -2.48 5.21
CA ARG A 229 -29.71 -3.75 5.08
C ARG A 229 -29.85 -4.28 3.64
N GLY A 230 -29.24 -3.62 2.64
CA GLY A 230 -29.25 -4.07 1.25
C GLY A 230 -28.66 -5.48 1.09
N MET A 231 -27.63 -5.81 1.86
CA MET A 231 -27.01 -7.14 1.86
C MET A 231 -28.00 -8.25 2.28
N ASN A 232 -28.81 -8.04 3.33
CA ASN A 232 -29.79 -9.04 3.79
C ASN A 232 -30.89 -9.28 2.75
N ARG A 233 -31.24 -8.25 1.97
CA ARG A 233 -32.20 -8.40 0.88
C ARG A 233 -31.65 -9.25 -0.26
N ILE A 234 -30.37 -9.10 -0.58
CA ILE A 234 -29.68 -9.92 -1.59
C ILE A 234 -29.61 -11.39 -1.15
N MET A 235 -29.31 -11.62 0.13
CA MET A 235 -29.14 -12.98 0.68
C MET A 235 -30.44 -13.70 1.00
N LYS A 236 -31.60 -13.04 0.90
CA LYS A 236 -32.89 -13.66 1.21
C LYS A 236 -33.17 -14.84 0.27
N GLY A 237 -33.27 -16.04 0.84
CA GLY A 237 -33.52 -17.28 0.08
C GLY A 237 -32.32 -17.76 -0.73
N VAL A 238 -31.10 -17.40 -0.29
CA VAL A 238 -29.84 -17.87 -0.85
C VAL A 238 -29.09 -18.62 0.24
N ASP A 239 -28.69 -19.85 -0.08
CA ASP A 239 -27.81 -20.66 0.76
C ASP A 239 -26.36 -20.50 0.27
N ALA A 240 -25.77 -19.34 0.55
CA ALA A 240 -24.41 -18.99 0.19
C ALA A 240 -23.77 -18.16 1.30
N PRO A 241 -22.44 -18.23 1.48
CA PRO A 241 -21.77 -17.46 2.51
C PRO A 241 -21.71 -15.96 2.20
N ILE A 242 -21.71 -15.16 3.26
CA ILE A 242 -21.27 -13.76 3.23
C ILE A 242 -19.78 -13.75 3.58
N VAL A 243 -18.93 -13.23 2.70
CA VAL A 243 -17.49 -13.09 2.97
C VAL A 243 -17.20 -11.62 3.31
N PRO A 244 -16.83 -11.28 4.55
CA PRO A 244 -16.42 -9.93 4.89
C PRO A 244 -15.07 -9.62 4.23
N VAL A 245 -14.95 -8.44 3.61
CA VAL A 245 -13.73 -8.00 2.93
C VAL A 245 -13.33 -6.63 3.43
N HIS A 246 -12.06 -6.44 3.76
CA HIS A 246 -11.52 -5.15 4.16
C HIS A 246 -10.42 -4.70 3.18
N LEU A 247 -10.59 -3.50 2.65
CA LEU A 247 -9.57 -2.77 1.91
C LEU A 247 -8.85 -1.80 2.84
N ASP A 248 -7.54 -2.01 3.01
CA ASP A 248 -6.67 -1.17 3.84
C ASP A 248 -5.68 -0.34 3.00
N ASN A 249 -5.23 0.79 3.55
CA ASN A 249 -4.38 1.81 2.90
C ASN A 249 -4.93 2.41 1.61
N VAL A 250 -6.11 2.01 1.11
CA VAL A 250 -6.71 2.70 -0.04
C VAL A 250 -6.99 4.18 0.29
N TRP A 251 -7.33 4.46 1.55
CA TRP A 251 -7.34 5.81 2.13
C TRP A 251 -5.90 6.32 2.30
N GLY A 252 -5.55 7.42 1.61
CA GLY A 252 -4.17 7.86 1.46
C GLY A 252 -3.64 7.77 0.03
N SER A 253 -4.25 6.88 -0.78
CA SER A 253 -3.95 6.80 -2.21
C SER A 253 -4.45 8.04 -2.97
N ILE A 254 -3.94 8.21 -4.20
CA ILE A 254 -4.36 9.26 -5.14
C ILE A 254 -5.81 9.11 -5.62
N PHE A 255 -6.51 8.05 -5.21
CA PHE A 255 -7.90 7.78 -5.59
C PHE A 255 -8.86 7.86 -4.40
N SER A 256 -8.42 8.36 -3.25
CA SER A 256 -9.27 8.56 -2.05
C SER A 256 -9.64 10.03 -1.86
N PHE A 257 -10.64 10.33 -1.01
CA PHE A 257 -10.98 11.72 -0.62
C PHE A 257 -10.09 12.29 0.49
N GLU A 258 -9.04 11.57 0.91
CA GLU A 258 -8.07 12.08 1.88
C GLU A 258 -7.55 13.47 1.45
N LYS A 259 -7.59 14.47 2.36
CA LYS A 259 -7.28 15.91 2.14
C LYS A 259 -8.32 16.69 1.32
N GLY A 260 -9.54 16.19 1.19
CA GLY A 260 -10.65 16.88 0.52
C GLY A 260 -10.50 16.97 -1.00
N ARG A 261 -9.50 16.31 -1.58
CA ARG A 261 -9.20 16.31 -3.03
C ARG A 261 -8.98 14.88 -3.51
N PHE A 262 -9.61 14.50 -4.62
CA PHE A 262 -9.53 13.15 -5.17
C PHE A 262 -8.23 12.96 -5.97
N TYR A 263 -8.05 13.62 -7.13
CA TYR A 263 -6.99 13.29 -8.10
C TYR A 263 -5.69 14.12 -8.03
N THR A 264 -5.60 15.19 -7.23
CA THR A 264 -4.44 16.12 -7.26
C THR A 264 -3.32 15.76 -6.27
N LYS A 265 -3.28 14.50 -5.83
CA LYS A 265 -2.30 14.03 -4.84
C LYS A 265 -1.15 13.30 -5.54
N LEU A 266 0.07 13.56 -5.07
CA LEU A 266 1.22 12.72 -5.39
C LEU A 266 1.24 11.52 -4.43
N PRO A 267 1.50 10.30 -4.93
CA PRO A 267 1.60 9.12 -4.08
C PRO A 267 2.74 9.29 -3.05
N SER A 268 2.52 8.85 -1.82
CA SER A 268 3.53 8.97 -0.75
C SER A 268 4.69 7.97 -0.89
N SER A 269 4.48 6.90 -1.66
CA SER A 269 5.45 5.86 -1.96
C SER A 269 5.11 5.21 -3.31
N LEU A 270 6.14 4.69 -4.00
CA LEU A 270 5.99 3.93 -5.22
C LEU A 270 6.88 2.67 -5.14
N PRO A 271 6.33 1.46 -5.17
CA PRO A 271 4.90 1.12 -5.22
C PRO A 271 4.15 1.47 -3.91
N TYR A 272 2.87 1.80 -4.01
CA TYR A 272 2.02 2.13 -2.87
C TYR A 272 1.39 0.86 -2.25
N PRO A 273 1.57 0.58 -0.94
CA PRO A 273 1.08 -0.65 -0.33
C PRO A 273 -0.43 -0.63 -0.13
N ILE A 274 -1.11 -1.71 -0.52
CA ILE A 274 -2.55 -1.92 -0.30
C ILE A 274 -2.74 -3.34 0.22
N THR A 275 -3.63 -3.51 1.19
CA THR A 275 -3.98 -4.84 1.69
C THR A 275 -5.45 -5.11 1.43
N VAL A 276 -5.74 -6.27 0.86
CA VAL A 276 -7.09 -6.81 0.71
C VAL A 276 -7.20 -8.02 1.63
N SER A 277 -8.03 -7.92 2.66
CA SER A 277 -8.21 -8.98 3.65
C SER A 277 -9.59 -9.60 3.50
N TYR A 278 -9.65 -10.92 3.31
CA TYR A 278 -10.86 -11.72 3.24
C TYR A 278 -11.04 -12.46 4.58
N GLY A 279 -12.11 -12.14 5.31
CA GLY A 279 -12.39 -12.78 6.59
C GLY A 279 -13.17 -14.09 6.45
N SER A 280 -13.30 -14.80 7.56
CA SER A 280 -14.01 -16.08 7.61
C SER A 280 -15.46 -15.94 7.11
N PRO A 281 -15.96 -16.92 6.32
CA PRO A 281 -17.33 -16.92 5.83
C PRO A 281 -18.36 -16.84 6.96
N LEU A 282 -19.33 -15.93 6.81
CA LEU A 282 -20.45 -15.72 7.71
C LEU A 282 -21.74 -16.33 7.11
N PRO A 283 -22.72 -16.71 7.96
CA PRO A 283 -23.98 -17.27 7.49
C PRO A 283 -24.80 -16.24 6.68
N PRO A 284 -25.68 -16.71 5.76
CA PRO A 284 -26.45 -15.85 4.86
C PRO A 284 -27.40 -14.88 5.56
N ASP A 285 -27.81 -15.17 6.79
CA ASP A 285 -28.72 -14.36 7.60
C ASP A 285 -28.01 -13.40 8.56
N ALA A 286 -26.67 -13.32 8.51
CA ALA A 286 -25.88 -12.45 9.39
C ALA A 286 -26.36 -10.99 9.37
N ALA A 287 -26.48 -10.40 10.57
CA ALA A 287 -26.89 -9.02 10.73
C ALA A 287 -25.83 -8.03 10.18
N PRO A 288 -26.22 -6.86 9.64
CA PRO A 288 -25.28 -5.83 9.17
C PRO A 288 -24.23 -5.41 10.19
N SER A 289 -24.60 -5.35 11.48
CA SER A 289 -23.67 -5.03 12.57
C SER A 289 -22.57 -6.08 12.72
N VAL A 290 -22.92 -7.37 12.62
CA VAL A 290 -21.97 -8.49 12.73
C VAL A 290 -21.00 -8.48 11.55
N VAL A 291 -21.52 -8.33 10.32
CA VAL A 291 -20.66 -8.25 9.13
C VAL A 291 -19.75 -7.02 9.19
N ARG A 292 -20.27 -5.86 9.63
CA ARG A 292 -19.46 -4.66 9.83
C ARG A 292 -18.38 -4.86 10.88
N GLN A 293 -18.69 -5.52 11.99
CA GLN A 293 -17.72 -5.84 13.03
C GLN A 293 -16.60 -6.73 12.46
N ALA A 294 -16.94 -7.79 11.73
CA ALA A 294 -15.96 -8.66 11.09
C ALA A 294 -15.05 -7.87 10.13
N VAL A 295 -15.60 -6.97 9.31
CA VAL A 295 -14.79 -6.08 8.44
C VAL A 295 -13.91 -5.14 9.28
N GLY A 296 -14.38 -4.68 10.44
CA GLY A 296 -13.60 -3.85 11.37
C GLY A 296 -12.43 -4.61 12.01
N GLU A 297 -12.64 -5.85 12.41
CA GLU A 297 -11.61 -6.74 12.95
C GLU A 297 -10.53 -7.05 11.92
N LEU A 298 -10.91 -7.25 10.65
CA LEU A 298 -9.96 -7.34 9.53
C LEU A 298 -9.14 -6.05 9.39
N GLY A 299 -9.75 -4.88 9.59
CA GLY A 299 -9.05 -3.60 9.59
C GLY A 299 -8.05 -3.44 10.73
N ALA A 300 -8.39 -3.97 11.91
CA ALA A 300 -7.46 -4.02 13.05
C ALA A 300 -6.28 -4.96 12.76
N ALA A 301 -6.54 -6.16 12.22
CA ALA A 301 -5.47 -7.07 11.80
C ALA A 301 -4.59 -6.48 10.69
N ALA A 302 -5.19 -5.76 9.74
CA ALA A 302 -4.45 -5.11 8.66
C ALA A 302 -3.51 -3.99 9.16
N TRP A 303 -3.78 -3.36 10.32
CA TRP A 303 -2.85 -2.40 10.94
C TRP A 303 -1.48 -3.01 11.24
N GLU A 304 -1.44 -4.25 11.73
CA GLU A 304 -0.17 -4.95 11.99
C GLU A 304 0.65 -5.12 10.70
N LEU A 305 -0.04 -5.33 9.57
CA LEU A 305 0.59 -5.45 8.26
C LEU A 305 1.13 -4.11 7.73
N ARG A 306 0.64 -2.97 8.24
CA ARG A 306 1.14 -1.63 7.91
C ARG A 306 2.43 -1.28 8.62
N LYS A 307 2.69 -1.87 9.78
CA LYS A 307 3.83 -1.52 10.64
C LYS A 307 5.18 -1.43 9.89
N PRO A 308 5.55 -2.39 9.01
CA PRO A 308 6.84 -2.35 8.32
C PRO A 308 7.00 -1.16 7.37
N ASP A 309 5.89 -0.60 6.87
CA ASP A 309 5.87 0.53 5.95
C ASP A 309 5.76 1.89 6.67
N MET A 310 5.42 1.89 7.96
CA MET A 310 5.26 3.10 8.74
C MET A 310 6.62 3.72 9.10
N PRO A 311 6.79 5.04 8.89
CA PRO A 311 7.98 5.74 9.33
C PRO A 311 7.99 5.93 10.85
N THR A 312 9.12 5.66 11.48
CA THR A 312 9.39 6.04 12.89
C THR A 312 9.28 7.55 13.10
N LEU A 313 9.14 7.99 14.34
CA LEU A 313 8.94 9.41 14.70
C LEU A 313 10.04 10.33 14.11
N HIS A 314 11.31 9.96 14.26
CA HIS A 314 12.43 10.74 13.74
C HIS A 314 12.47 10.80 12.22
N ARG A 315 12.13 9.69 11.53
CA ARG A 315 12.07 9.68 10.07
C ARG A 315 10.90 10.50 9.55
N SER A 316 9.76 10.46 10.24
CA SER A 316 8.59 11.30 9.97
C SER A 316 8.92 12.78 10.12
N TYR A 317 9.69 13.14 11.16
CA TYR A 317 10.19 14.49 11.35
C TYR A 317 11.08 14.96 10.18
N VAL A 318 12.08 14.17 9.77
CA VAL A 318 12.96 14.53 8.63
C VAL A 318 12.15 14.68 7.33
N LYS A 319 11.23 13.74 7.04
CA LYS A 319 10.36 13.81 5.85
C LYS A 319 9.49 15.06 5.85
N THR A 320 8.86 15.36 6.99
CA THR A 320 8.00 16.53 7.15
C THR A 320 8.81 17.82 6.97
N ALA A 321 10.01 17.86 7.55
CA ALA A 321 10.84 19.05 7.49
C ALA A 321 11.34 19.39 6.09
N ARG A 322 11.64 18.36 5.27
CA ARG A 322 11.96 18.54 3.85
C ARG A 322 10.76 18.92 3.00
N ARG A 323 9.58 18.37 3.32
CA ARG A 323 8.35 18.63 2.56
C ARG A 323 7.79 20.03 2.81
N HIS A 324 7.99 20.57 4.01
CA HIS A 324 7.43 21.86 4.43
C HIS A 324 8.51 22.78 5.05
N PRO A 325 9.58 23.12 4.32
CA PRO A 325 10.79 23.71 4.88
C PRO A 325 10.56 25.05 5.59
N LEU A 326 9.70 25.89 5.03
CA LEU A 326 9.40 27.24 5.54
C LEU A 326 8.20 27.27 6.49
N ARG A 327 7.47 26.16 6.65
CA ARG A 327 6.33 26.11 7.56
C ARG A 327 6.84 26.18 9.00
N PHE A 328 6.12 26.90 9.84
CA PHE A 328 6.40 27.00 11.26
C PHE A 328 6.50 25.63 11.92
N ALA A 329 7.57 25.43 12.68
CA ALA A 329 7.82 24.22 13.45
C ALA A 329 7.73 24.46 14.97
N MET A 330 8.47 25.43 15.50
CA MET A 330 8.58 25.66 16.94
C MET A 330 9.05 27.08 17.28
N THR A 331 8.75 27.54 18.49
CA THR A 331 9.19 28.80 19.09
C THR A 331 9.17 28.63 20.61
N ASP A 332 9.95 29.42 21.34
CA ASP A 332 9.83 29.52 22.80
C ASP A 332 10.07 30.97 23.24
N ALA A 333 10.10 31.24 24.55
CA ALA A 333 10.29 32.59 25.09
C ALA A 333 11.66 33.21 24.76
N THR A 334 12.66 32.38 24.46
CA THR A 334 14.06 32.76 24.21
C THR A 334 14.50 32.59 22.75
N SER A 335 13.73 31.81 21.98
CA SER A 335 14.04 31.43 20.61
C SER A 335 12.97 32.00 19.67
N PRO A 336 13.37 32.72 18.61
CA PRO A 336 12.42 33.20 17.62
C PRO A 336 11.73 32.03 16.91
N ARG A 337 10.63 32.35 16.22
CA ARG A 337 9.90 31.43 15.36
C ARG A 337 10.84 30.77 14.35
N ILE A 338 10.98 29.44 14.39
CA ILE A 338 11.76 28.70 13.38
C ILE A 338 10.88 27.82 12.50
N GLY A 339 11.28 27.71 11.23
CA GLY A 339 10.70 26.79 10.27
C GLY A 339 11.25 25.36 10.42
N PHE A 340 10.59 24.39 9.79
CA PHE A 340 11.02 23.00 9.89
C PHE A 340 12.42 22.74 9.35
N PHE A 341 12.83 23.38 8.24
CA PHE A 341 14.16 23.13 7.68
C PHE A 341 15.27 23.62 8.61
N THR A 342 15.10 24.81 9.19
CA THR A 342 16.02 25.35 10.21
C THR A 342 16.06 24.46 11.45
N SER A 343 14.91 23.96 11.89
CA SER A 343 14.82 23.01 13.00
C SER A 343 15.60 21.72 12.69
N LEU A 344 15.44 21.15 11.48
CA LEU A 344 16.17 19.95 11.07
C LEU A 344 17.68 20.22 11.03
N MET A 345 18.12 21.30 10.41
CA MET A 345 19.55 21.66 10.34
C MET A 345 20.16 21.80 11.75
N LYS A 346 19.48 22.48 12.67
CA LYS A 346 19.94 22.61 14.07
C LYS A 346 19.97 21.28 14.80
N THR A 347 18.96 20.42 14.59
CA THR A 347 18.92 19.05 15.13
C THR A 347 20.13 18.23 14.67
N LEU A 348 20.45 18.28 13.37
CA LEU A 348 21.55 17.52 12.80
C LEU A 348 22.92 18.04 13.25
N PHE A 349 23.05 19.36 13.41
CA PHE A 349 24.24 19.97 13.99
C PHE A 349 24.46 19.50 15.44
N LEU A 350 23.43 19.59 16.29
CA LEU A 350 23.51 19.14 17.69
C LEU A 350 23.78 17.64 17.78
N GLY A 351 23.04 16.82 17.02
CA GLY A 351 23.21 15.37 17.03
C GLY A 351 24.62 14.92 16.63
N ARG A 352 25.28 15.61 15.69
CA ARG A 352 26.68 15.30 15.33
C ARG A 352 27.67 15.59 16.46
N ARG A 353 27.43 16.61 17.27
CA ARG A 353 28.29 16.94 18.40
C ARG A 353 28.00 16.02 19.59
N LEU A 354 26.72 15.80 19.89
CA LEU A 354 26.26 14.89 20.94
C LEU A 354 26.65 13.43 20.67
N LYS A 355 26.78 13.03 19.40
CA LYS A 355 27.32 11.71 19.02
C LYS A 355 28.66 11.39 19.71
N LYS A 356 29.53 12.37 19.91
CA LYS A 356 30.84 12.17 20.55
C LYS A 356 30.72 11.83 22.03
N VAL A 357 29.62 12.22 22.65
CA VAL A 357 29.31 11.99 24.07
C VAL A 357 28.51 10.70 24.23
N TRP A 358 27.46 10.52 23.42
CA TRP A 358 26.57 9.37 23.49
C TRP A 358 27.11 8.09 22.81
N SER A 359 28.42 7.89 22.63
CA SER A 359 28.92 6.78 21.78
C SER A 359 28.39 5.41 22.21
N ASP A 360 28.27 5.20 23.52
CA ASP A 360 27.96 3.90 24.13
C ASP A 360 26.61 3.86 24.85
N ASP A 361 25.93 5.00 25.01
CA ASP A 361 24.61 5.07 25.63
C ASP A 361 23.54 4.36 24.81
N GLU A 362 22.63 3.61 25.44
CA GLU A 362 21.39 3.20 24.78
C GLU A 362 20.26 4.21 25.05
N MET A 363 20.13 4.63 26.31
CA MET A 363 19.19 5.64 26.77
C MET A 363 19.95 6.90 27.21
N VAL A 364 19.41 8.07 26.87
CA VAL A 364 20.03 9.36 27.18
C VAL A 364 19.06 10.22 28.00
N GLY A 365 19.55 10.76 29.11
CA GLY A 365 18.74 11.63 29.96
C GLY A 365 18.63 13.02 29.34
N ILE A 366 17.45 13.61 29.39
CA ILE A 366 17.21 14.99 28.99
C ILE A 366 16.53 15.71 30.16
N LEU A 367 17.25 16.67 30.74
CA LEU A 367 16.76 17.54 31.81
C LEU A 367 16.83 18.99 31.32
N LEU A 368 15.87 19.35 30.47
CA LEU A 368 15.73 20.68 29.88
C LEU A 368 14.30 21.17 30.03
N PRO A 369 14.09 22.50 30.15
CA PRO A 369 12.74 23.05 30.16
C PRO A 369 12.05 22.88 28.80
N PRO A 370 10.72 22.95 28.72
CA PRO A 370 9.96 22.99 27.46
C PRO A 370 10.45 24.15 26.57
N SER A 371 11.31 23.82 25.61
CA SER A 371 12.06 24.78 24.80
C SER A 371 12.37 24.19 23.43
N VAL A 372 12.66 25.06 22.46
CA VAL A 372 13.16 24.69 21.14
C VAL A 372 14.40 23.82 21.30
N ALA A 373 15.32 24.20 22.19
CA ALA A 373 16.54 23.45 22.47
C ALA A 373 16.23 22.01 22.94
N GLY A 374 15.32 21.83 23.91
CA GLY A 374 14.90 20.52 24.38
C GLY A 374 14.26 19.65 23.29
N ALA A 375 13.42 20.24 22.42
CA ALA A 375 12.83 19.54 21.29
C ALA A 375 13.88 19.07 20.27
N LEU A 376 14.86 19.92 19.95
CA LEU A 376 15.95 19.57 19.03
C LEU A 376 16.82 18.43 19.58
N VAL A 377 17.12 18.43 20.89
CA VAL A 377 17.90 17.35 21.53
C VAL A 377 17.13 16.02 21.50
N ASN A 378 15.81 16.04 21.78
CA ASN A 378 14.97 14.85 21.67
C ASN A 378 14.99 14.26 20.24
N HIS A 379 14.84 15.09 19.21
CA HIS A 379 14.94 14.64 17.82
C HIS A 379 16.35 14.14 17.47
N ALA A 380 17.39 14.79 17.98
CA ALA A 380 18.77 14.38 17.76
C ALA A 380 19.08 13.00 18.39
N ALA A 381 18.59 12.74 19.61
CA ALA A 381 18.70 11.46 20.29
C ALA A 381 18.06 10.33 19.47
N MET A 382 16.80 10.51 19.04
CA MET A 382 16.12 9.51 18.21
C MET A 382 16.83 9.28 16.86
N LEU A 383 17.34 10.34 16.21
CA LEU A 383 18.11 10.21 14.96
C LEU A 383 19.47 9.52 15.16
N ALA A 384 20.09 9.66 16.34
CA ALA A 384 21.29 8.95 16.73
C ALA A 384 21.01 7.49 17.17
N GLY A 385 19.74 7.07 17.14
CA GLY A 385 19.32 5.73 17.54
C GLY A 385 19.28 5.53 19.06
N LYS A 386 19.26 6.61 19.85
CA LYS A 386 19.18 6.61 21.31
C LYS A 386 17.72 6.74 21.76
N VAL A 387 17.41 6.23 22.94
CA VAL A 387 16.10 6.41 23.58
C VAL A 387 16.16 7.64 24.49
N PRO A 388 15.52 8.78 24.13
CA PRO A 388 15.45 9.93 25.01
C PRO A 388 14.58 9.63 26.24
N VAL A 389 15.10 9.96 27.42
CA VAL A 389 14.39 9.87 28.70
C VAL A 389 14.24 11.29 29.25
N ASN A 390 13.03 11.85 29.18
CA ASN A 390 12.78 13.19 29.66
C ASN A 390 12.59 13.16 31.18
N LEU A 391 13.59 13.63 31.92
CA LEU A 391 13.61 13.61 33.38
C LEU A 391 12.73 14.74 33.92
N ASN A 392 11.80 14.40 34.81
CA ASN A 392 10.90 15.36 35.39
C ASN A 392 11.60 16.19 36.48
N TYR A 393 11.78 17.48 36.22
CA TYR A 393 12.42 18.44 37.12
C TYR A 393 11.58 18.77 38.37
N THR A 394 10.33 18.31 38.47
CA THR A 394 9.51 18.45 39.68
C THR A 394 9.73 17.31 40.67
N LEU A 395 10.49 16.27 40.31
CA LEU A 395 10.86 15.19 41.23
C LEU A 395 11.94 15.65 42.20
N SER A 396 12.03 14.98 43.34
CA SER A 396 13.18 15.13 44.24
C SER A 396 14.47 14.63 43.55
N SER A 397 15.63 15.05 44.06
CA SER A 397 16.93 14.55 43.60
C SER A 397 17.01 13.02 43.61
N ASP A 398 16.46 12.39 44.65
CA ASP A 398 16.41 10.93 44.78
C ASP A 398 15.50 10.29 43.72
N GLY A 399 14.37 10.95 43.39
CA GLY A 399 13.47 10.53 42.33
C GLY A 399 14.16 10.58 40.96
N ILE A 400 14.87 11.67 40.66
CA ILE A 400 15.65 11.81 39.42
C ILE A 400 16.77 10.76 39.37
N ALA A 401 17.48 10.55 40.47
CA ALA A 401 18.51 9.52 40.56
C ALA A 401 17.94 8.10 40.36
N SER A 402 16.75 7.82 40.88
CA SER A 402 16.04 6.56 40.63
C SER A 402 15.73 6.37 39.15
N CYS A 403 15.19 7.39 38.47
CA CYS A 403 14.95 7.35 37.03
C CYS A 403 16.23 7.08 36.22
N ILE A 404 17.34 7.75 36.57
CA ILE A 404 18.64 7.57 35.94
C ILE A 404 19.14 6.14 36.09
N ARG A 405 19.05 5.58 37.30
CA ARG A 405 19.45 4.18 37.58
C ARG A 405 18.58 3.19 36.82
N GLN A 406 17.25 3.34 36.84
CA GLN A 406 16.31 2.42 36.18
C GLN A 406 16.53 2.35 34.66
N CYS A 407 16.89 3.46 34.03
CA CYS A 407 17.15 3.53 32.59
C CYS A 407 18.63 3.34 32.20
N GLY A 408 19.53 3.08 33.16
CA GLY A 408 20.97 2.93 32.90
C GLY A 408 21.60 4.15 32.24
N ILE A 409 21.12 5.36 32.54
CA ILE A 409 21.56 6.60 31.89
C ILE A 409 22.96 6.98 32.40
N GLN A 410 23.91 7.19 31.49
CA GLN A 410 25.26 7.66 31.82
C GLN A 410 25.43 9.16 31.60
N HIS A 411 24.70 9.72 30.63
CA HIS A 411 24.79 11.13 30.27
C HIS A 411 23.42 11.81 30.32
N VAL A 412 23.35 12.95 30.99
CA VAL A 412 22.15 13.79 31.06
C VAL A 412 22.43 15.12 30.38
N VAL A 413 21.72 15.40 29.28
CA VAL A 413 21.79 16.70 28.60
C VAL A 413 20.93 17.72 29.35
N THR A 414 21.55 18.83 29.71
CA THR A 414 20.92 19.91 30.49
C THR A 414 21.58 21.26 30.17
N SER A 415 21.27 22.30 30.94
CA SER A 415 21.83 23.64 30.78
C SER A 415 22.27 24.22 32.12
N ASP A 416 23.30 25.05 32.13
CA ASP A 416 23.84 25.63 33.38
C ASP A 416 22.79 26.47 34.08
N LYS A 417 22.08 27.29 33.31
CA LYS A 417 21.00 28.13 33.81
C LYS A 417 19.86 27.32 34.44
N PHE A 418 19.58 26.12 33.92
CA PHE A 418 18.49 25.29 34.42
C PHE A 418 18.90 24.49 35.65
N LEU A 419 20.09 23.88 35.65
CA LEU A 419 20.61 23.18 36.83
C LEU A 419 20.79 24.11 38.03
N SER A 420 21.37 25.29 37.82
CA SER A 420 21.52 26.30 38.89
C SER A 420 20.18 26.76 39.44
N LYS A 421 19.16 26.94 38.58
CA LYS A 421 17.81 27.30 39.03
C LYS A 421 17.16 26.21 39.89
N LEU A 422 17.45 24.94 39.61
CA LEU A 422 16.86 23.81 40.35
C LEU A 422 17.66 23.43 41.60
N ASN A 423 18.89 23.93 41.77
CA ASN A 423 19.81 23.52 42.85
C ASN A 423 19.96 21.99 42.96
N LEU A 424 20.03 21.31 41.82
CA LEU A 424 20.14 19.85 41.73
C LEU A 424 21.56 19.41 41.39
N SER A 425 22.05 18.39 42.09
CA SER A 425 23.22 17.60 41.68
C SER A 425 22.76 16.33 40.97
N LEU A 426 23.41 16.00 39.85
CA LEU A 426 23.12 14.77 39.10
C LEU A 426 24.16 13.70 39.46
N PRO A 427 23.75 12.43 39.62
CA PRO A 427 24.67 11.34 39.96
C PRO A 427 25.54 10.86 38.79
N VAL A 428 25.39 11.49 37.62
CA VAL A 428 26.02 11.10 36.35
C VAL A 428 26.46 12.34 35.58
N GLU A 429 27.18 12.17 34.47
CA GLU A 429 27.75 13.28 33.71
C GLU A 429 26.67 14.21 33.15
N ALA A 430 26.76 15.50 33.52
CA ALA A 430 25.85 16.55 33.07
C ALA A 430 26.42 17.25 31.83
N VAL A 431 25.88 16.93 30.66
CA VAL A 431 26.29 17.48 29.37
C VAL A 431 25.63 18.85 29.17
N LYS A 432 26.42 19.92 29.19
CA LYS A 432 25.93 21.29 29.06
C LYS A 432 25.65 21.63 27.60
N LEU A 433 24.40 21.94 27.30
CA LEU A 433 23.99 22.20 25.92
C LEU A 433 24.65 23.46 25.33
N GLU A 434 24.97 24.45 26.16
CA GLU A 434 25.69 25.66 25.78
C GLU A 434 27.07 25.34 25.22
N GLU A 435 27.81 24.44 25.87
CA GLU A 435 29.13 24.00 25.43
C GLU A 435 29.04 23.21 24.11
N ILE A 436 28.07 22.30 24.03
CA ILE A 436 27.80 21.53 22.81
C ILE A 436 27.42 22.46 21.65
N ALA A 437 26.70 23.55 21.88
CA ALA A 437 26.28 24.48 20.83
C ALA A 437 27.32 25.58 20.51
N ALA A 438 28.36 25.74 21.34
CA ALA A 438 29.30 26.87 21.26
C ALA A 438 30.14 26.88 19.98
N LYS A 439 30.42 28.09 19.48
CA LYS A 439 31.37 28.36 18.37
C LYS A 439 31.19 27.40 17.16
N PRO A 440 30.03 27.41 16.48
CA PRO A 440 29.77 26.52 15.36
C PRO A 440 30.67 26.85 14.16
N GLY A 441 31.50 25.90 13.73
CA GLY A 441 32.38 26.05 12.58
C GLY A 441 31.61 26.16 11.26
N LEU A 442 32.19 26.86 10.28
CA LEU A 442 31.54 27.09 8.97
C LEU A 442 31.32 25.77 8.22
N GLY A 443 32.29 24.85 8.29
CA GLY A 443 32.18 23.50 7.75
C GLY A 443 31.11 22.63 8.43
N GLU A 444 30.93 22.75 9.76
CA GLU A 444 29.87 22.02 10.47
C GLU A 444 28.48 22.48 10.06
N LYS A 445 28.28 23.81 9.93
CA LYS A 445 27.04 24.40 9.44
C LYS A 445 26.73 23.95 8.02
N LEU A 446 27.71 24.02 7.13
CA LEU A 446 27.55 23.58 5.74
C LEU A 446 27.25 22.08 5.65
N TYR A 447 27.92 21.25 6.46
CA TYR A 447 27.66 19.82 6.50
C TYR A 447 26.26 19.50 7.03
N ALA A 448 25.80 20.19 8.09
CA ALA A 448 24.43 20.05 8.60
C ALA A 448 23.38 20.49 7.57
N LEU A 449 23.66 21.56 6.81
CA LEU A 449 22.82 22.02 5.71
C LEU A 449 22.72 20.97 4.60
N LEU A 450 23.85 20.42 4.14
CA LEU A 450 23.89 19.39 3.10
C LEU A 450 23.17 18.12 3.53
N MET A 451 23.40 17.67 4.77
CA MET A 451 22.65 16.54 5.32
C MET A 451 21.14 16.81 5.35
N ALA A 452 20.72 17.98 5.83
CA ALA A 452 19.30 18.35 5.90
C ALA A 452 18.66 18.39 4.51
N ALA A 453 19.37 18.91 3.50
CA ALA A 453 18.84 19.08 2.15
C ALA A 453 18.79 17.78 1.34
N VAL A 454 19.91 17.03 1.24
CA VAL A 454 20.06 16.01 0.18
C VAL A 454 20.36 14.59 0.67
N PHE A 455 20.81 14.39 1.92
CA PHE A 455 21.24 13.05 2.34
C PHE A 455 20.05 12.08 2.48
N PRO A 456 20.15 10.83 2.02
CA PRO A 456 19.22 9.77 2.41
C PRO A 456 19.14 9.65 3.94
N ILE A 457 17.95 9.39 4.48
CA ILE A 457 17.73 9.37 5.94
C ILE A 457 18.64 8.35 6.65
N ARG A 458 18.92 7.22 6.00
CA ARG A 458 19.87 6.21 6.53
C ARG A 458 21.29 6.76 6.69
N LEU A 459 21.74 7.63 5.79
CA LEU A 459 23.06 8.27 5.91
C LEU A 459 23.08 9.32 7.02
N ILE A 460 21.96 10.03 7.23
CA ILE A 460 21.80 10.92 8.39
C ILE A 460 21.95 10.12 9.70
N GLU A 461 21.18 9.04 9.85
CA GLU A 461 21.22 8.18 11.05
C GLU A 461 22.63 7.64 11.31
N LYS A 462 23.31 7.14 10.27
CA LYS A 462 24.70 6.66 10.36
C LYS A 462 25.68 7.79 10.71
N ALA A 463 25.51 8.97 10.13
CA ALA A 463 26.33 10.13 10.43
C ALA A 463 26.21 10.55 11.90
N LEU A 464 25.03 10.42 12.49
CA LEU A 464 24.72 10.72 13.90
C LEU A 464 25.06 9.56 14.87
N GLY A 465 25.47 8.40 14.36
CA GLY A 465 25.96 7.29 15.19
C GLY A 465 24.97 6.16 15.44
N SER A 466 23.83 6.14 14.75
CA SER A 466 22.90 5.01 14.83
C SER A 466 23.56 3.74 14.30
N LYS A 467 23.63 2.70 15.16
CA LYS A 467 24.24 1.40 14.84
C LYS A 467 23.28 0.46 14.09
N SER A 468 21.97 0.62 14.27
CA SER A 468 20.93 -0.24 13.68
C SER A 468 19.80 0.57 13.04
N LYS A 469 18.98 -0.10 12.22
CA LYS A 469 17.76 0.47 11.62
C LYS A 469 16.62 0.31 12.63
N ARG A 470 16.19 1.42 13.23
CA ARG A 470 15.03 1.41 14.13
C ARG A 470 13.71 1.12 13.38
N THR A 471 12.82 0.37 14.02
CA THR A 471 11.45 0.05 13.60
C THR A 471 10.45 0.79 14.49
N ILE A 472 9.15 0.64 14.22
CA ILE A 472 8.12 1.27 15.04
C ILE A 472 7.80 0.51 16.34
N ASP A 473 8.27 -0.74 16.46
CA ASP A 473 8.13 -1.55 17.66
C ASP A 473 9.31 -1.31 18.64
N ASP A 474 10.33 -0.58 18.21
CA ASP A 474 11.43 -0.15 19.08
C ASP A 474 10.96 0.95 20.04
N LEU A 475 11.51 0.92 21.26
CA LEU A 475 11.27 1.92 22.29
C LEU A 475 11.60 3.34 21.81
N ALA A 476 10.60 4.23 21.82
CA ALA A 476 10.74 5.59 21.32
C ALA A 476 11.23 6.60 22.37
N THR A 477 10.76 6.46 23.61
CA THR A 477 11.10 7.31 24.76
C THR A 477 10.67 6.62 26.03
N VAL A 478 11.22 7.01 27.19
CA VAL A 478 10.68 6.62 28.49
C VAL A 478 10.21 7.88 29.21
N ILE A 479 8.99 7.84 29.73
CA ILE A 479 8.39 8.93 30.50
C ILE A 479 8.06 8.44 31.91
N PHE A 480 8.48 9.16 32.93
CA PHE A 480 8.22 8.80 34.33
C PHE A 480 6.95 9.48 34.85
N SER A 481 6.06 8.70 35.47
CA SER A 481 4.93 9.26 36.23
C SER A 481 5.44 9.84 37.54
N SER A 482 4.85 10.95 38.01
CA SER A 482 5.08 11.46 39.37
C SER A 482 4.55 10.41 40.37
N GLY A 483 5.42 9.56 40.89
CA GLY A 483 5.06 8.51 41.84
C GLY A 483 4.44 9.13 43.08
N SER A 484 3.11 9.10 43.20
CA SER A 484 2.39 9.51 44.40
C SER A 484 2.58 8.52 45.57
N THR A 485 3.10 7.32 45.27
CA THR A 485 3.34 6.22 46.21
C THR A 485 4.60 5.44 45.80
N GLY A 486 5.78 5.89 46.27
CA GLY A 486 7.05 5.17 46.07
C GLY A 486 7.92 5.67 44.91
N GLU A 487 8.88 4.83 44.47
CA GLU A 487 9.81 5.19 43.40
C GLU A 487 9.09 5.49 42.07
N PRO A 488 9.55 6.48 41.28
CA PRO A 488 8.98 6.78 39.97
C PRO A 488 8.99 5.56 39.05
N LYS A 489 7.91 5.36 38.30
CA LYS A 489 7.76 4.26 37.33
C LYS A 489 7.89 4.78 35.90
N GLY A 490 8.73 4.15 35.10
CA GLY A 490 8.90 4.44 33.68
C GLY A 490 7.81 3.82 32.83
N VAL A 491 7.18 4.62 31.98
CA VAL A 491 6.28 4.18 30.91
C VAL A 491 7.08 4.11 29.62
N MET A 492 7.06 2.94 28.99
CA MET A 492 7.77 2.61 27.75
C MET A 492 6.89 2.82 26.51
#